data_AF-J3AVX9-F1
#
_entry.id   AF-J3AVX9-F1
#
_cell.length_a   1.000
_cell.length_b   1.000
_cell.length_c   1.000
_cell.angle_alpha   90.00
_cell.angle_beta   90.00
_cell.angle_gamma   90.00
#
_symmetry.space_group_name_H-M   'P 1'
#
loop_
_entity.id
_entity.type
_entity.pdbx_description
1 polymer ?
#
loop_
_entity_poly.entity_id
_entity_poly.type
_entity_poly.pdbx_seq_one_letter_code
_entity_poly.pdbx_strand_id
1 'polypeptide(L)'
;MTVIVKHNEDPFTADLRAMHVATGQPRYGVRLDLLNGGFIRRWSDDRQDALDLYRQALADPAMKAVFCFDHIDIEMLAFDFRPAGRSYEQIKADSEAAIDRILAWTDD
;
A
#
# COMPACT_ATOMS: atom_id res chain seq x y z
N MET A 1 -15.25 -26.61 -14.90
CA MET A 1 -15.92 -25.30 -15.11
C MET A 1 -14.94 -24.24 -14.66
N THR A 2 -14.21 -23.65 -15.60
CA THR A 2 -13.18 -22.64 -15.30
C THR A 2 -13.85 -21.29 -15.31
N VAL A 3 -14.02 -20.67 -14.14
CA VAL A 3 -14.50 -19.29 -14.04
C VAL A 3 -13.32 -18.40 -14.42
N ILE A 4 -13.31 -17.90 -15.65
CA ILE A 4 -12.43 -16.81 -16.06
C ILE A 4 -13.07 -15.52 -15.53
N VAL A 5 -12.58 -15.03 -14.40
CA VAL A 5 -12.95 -13.69 -13.92
C VAL A 5 -12.28 -12.69 -14.86
N LYS A 6 -13.05 -12.07 -15.75
CA LYS A 6 -12.59 -10.92 -16.54
C LYS A 6 -12.47 -9.71 -15.62
N HIS A 7 -11.28 -9.45 -15.09
CA HIS A 7 -10.95 -8.18 -14.44
C HIS A 7 -10.72 -7.06 -15.48
N ASN A 8 -11.68 -6.81 -16.37
CA ASN A 8 -11.51 -5.86 -17.49
C ASN A 8 -12.34 -4.57 -17.37
N GLU A 9 -12.86 -4.27 -16.19
CA GLU A 9 -13.53 -2.98 -15.95
C GLU A 9 -12.77 -2.26 -14.84
N ASP A 10 -11.62 -1.68 -15.22
CA ASP A 10 -10.99 -0.61 -14.47
C ASP A 10 -11.99 0.57 -14.45
N PRO A 11 -12.56 0.94 -13.27
CA PRO A 11 -13.64 1.92 -13.19
C PRO A 11 -13.19 3.35 -13.50
N PHE A 12 -11.89 3.61 -13.63
CA PHE A 12 -11.37 4.90 -14.06
C PHE A 12 -11.33 4.99 -15.59
N THR A 13 -12.40 5.57 -16.16
CA THR A 13 -12.41 5.97 -17.57
C THR A 13 -11.26 6.94 -17.87
N ALA A 14 -10.80 7.00 -19.12
CA ALA A 14 -9.78 7.96 -19.53
C ALA A 14 -10.14 9.42 -19.15
N ASP A 15 -11.43 9.74 -19.14
CA ASP A 15 -11.96 11.04 -18.73
C ASP A 15 -11.77 11.31 -17.23
N LEU A 16 -12.03 10.31 -16.37
CA LEU A 16 -11.78 10.44 -14.92
C LEU A 16 -10.30 10.61 -14.61
N ARG A 17 -9.42 9.95 -15.37
CA ARG A 17 -7.96 10.17 -15.28
C ARG A 17 -7.57 11.58 -15.69
N ALA A 18 -8.11 12.07 -16.80
CA ALA A 18 -7.86 13.42 -17.29
C ALA A 18 -8.37 14.48 -16.30
N MET A 19 -9.54 14.26 -15.69
CA MET A 19 -10.07 15.12 -14.63
C MET A 19 -9.15 15.13 -13.40
N HIS A 20 -8.68 13.97 -12.92
CA HIS A 20 -7.76 13.91 -11.79
C HIS A 20 -6.48 14.71 -12.05
N VAL A 21 -5.86 14.52 -13.21
CA VAL A 21 -4.69 15.29 -13.63
C VAL A 21 -5.02 16.80 -13.72
N ALA A 22 -6.19 17.16 -14.25
CA ALA A 22 -6.62 18.56 -14.35
C ALA A 22 -6.87 19.22 -12.99
N THR A 23 -7.20 18.47 -11.94
CA THR A 23 -7.33 19.02 -10.57
C THR A 23 -5.99 19.34 -9.91
N GLY A 24 -4.86 18.97 -10.53
CA GLY A 24 -3.53 19.12 -9.95
C GLY A 24 -3.31 18.25 -8.72
N GLN A 25 -4.11 17.19 -8.56
CA GLN A 25 -3.90 16.22 -7.50
C GLN A 25 -2.80 15.25 -7.88
N PRO A 26 -1.92 14.89 -6.94
CA PRO A 26 -0.86 13.93 -7.20
C PRO A 26 -1.43 12.59 -7.61
N ARG A 27 -0.72 11.89 -8.49
CA ARG A 27 -1.10 10.59 -9.05
C ARG A 27 -0.44 9.42 -8.32
N TYR A 28 0.78 9.61 -7.86
CA TYR A 28 1.57 8.56 -7.23
C TYR A 28 1.63 8.81 -5.74
N GLY A 29 1.45 7.75 -4.96
CA GLY A 29 1.59 7.80 -3.52
C GLY A 29 2.67 6.84 -3.03
N VAL A 30 3.41 7.29 -2.03
CA VAL A 30 4.37 6.47 -1.29
C VAL A 30 3.93 6.43 0.17
N ARG A 31 3.51 5.25 0.63
CA ARG A 31 3.10 5.02 2.01
C ARG A 31 4.24 4.35 2.78
N LEU A 32 4.61 4.97 3.88
CA LEU A 32 5.72 4.61 4.75
C LEU A 32 5.15 4.14 6.09
N ASP A 33 5.05 2.83 6.30
CA ASP A 33 4.52 2.28 7.54
C ASP A 33 5.65 2.15 8.55
N LEU A 34 5.48 2.77 9.72
CA LEU A 34 6.51 2.84 10.75
C LEU A 34 6.51 1.58 11.64
N LEU A 35 7.67 1.19 12.13
CA LEU A 35 7.82 0.06 13.06
C LEU A 35 7.07 0.27 14.39
N ASN A 36 7.04 1.49 14.90
CA ASN A 36 6.34 1.87 16.12
C ASN A 36 4.83 2.13 15.92
N GLY A 37 4.32 1.89 14.71
CA GLY A 37 2.92 2.13 14.35
C GLY A 37 2.69 3.49 13.70
N GLY A 38 1.56 3.60 12.99
CA GLY A 38 1.26 4.75 12.14
C GLY A 38 1.90 4.66 10.76
N PHE A 39 1.58 5.64 9.91
CA PHE A 39 2.14 5.75 8.56
C PHE A 39 2.37 7.21 8.18
N ILE A 40 3.35 7.43 7.31
CA ILE A 40 3.56 8.70 6.60
C ILE A 40 3.19 8.47 5.15
N ARG A 41 2.41 9.39 4.55
CA ARG A 41 2.12 9.35 3.12
C ARG A 41 2.79 10.53 2.43
N ARG A 42 3.58 10.21 1.41
CA ARG A 42 4.15 11.18 0.48
C ARG A 42 3.46 11.04 -0.87
N TRP A 43 3.38 12.14 -1.59
CA TRP A 43 2.67 12.24 -2.85
C TRP A 43 3.59 12.83 -3.92
N SER A 44 3.41 12.40 -5.17
CA SER A 44 4.16 12.90 -6.32
C SER A 44 3.27 12.88 -7.57
N ASP A 45 3.51 13.84 -8.46
CA ASP A 45 2.91 13.90 -9.79
C ASP A 45 3.79 13.15 -10.81
N ASP A 46 5.06 12.92 -10.47
CA ASP A 46 6.05 12.22 -11.28
C ASP A 46 6.30 10.79 -10.76
N ARG A 47 6.32 9.82 -11.70
CA ARG A 47 6.47 8.39 -11.38
C ARG A 47 7.87 8.08 -10.87
N GLN A 48 8.87 8.73 -11.45
CA GLN A 48 10.26 8.47 -11.11
C GLN A 48 10.58 9.03 -9.72
N ASP A 49 10.12 10.24 -9.43
CA ASP A 49 10.21 10.86 -8.09
C ASP A 49 9.55 9.99 -7.02
N ALA A 50 8.39 9.40 -7.29
CA ALA A 50 7.73 8.47 -6.37
C ALA A 50 8.56 7.20 -6.10
N LEU A 51 9.16 6.63 -7.16
CA LEU A 51 10.06 5.48 -7.04
C LEU A 51 11.35 5.82 -6.30
N ASP A 52 11.86 7.04 -6.45
CA ASP A 52 13.05 7.49 -5.71
C ASP A 52 12.75 7.75 -4.24
N LEU A 53 11.59 8.32 -3.91
CA LEU A 53 11.09 8.41 -2.54
C LEU A 53 10.94 7.01 -1.90
N TYR A 54 10.43 6.04 -2.65
CA TYR A 54 10.35 4.65 -2.22
C TYR A 54 11.74 4.07 -1.90
N ARG A 55 12.70 4.20 -2.83
CA ARG A 55 14.07 3.69 -2.64
C ARG A 55 14.77 4.33 -1.45
N GLN A 56 14.62 5.65 -1.27
CA GLN A 56 15.16 6.36 -0.11
C GLN A 56 14.55 5.83 1.20
N ALA A 57 13.23 5.58 1.21
CA ALA A 57 12.56 5.04 2.39
C ALA A 57 13.02 3.62 2.73
N LEU A 58 13.48 2.81 1.77
CA LEU A 58 14.06 1.48 2.04
C LEU A 58 15.36 1.53 2.85
N ALA A 59 16.05 2.67 2.89
CA ALA A 59 17.25 2.83 3.71
C ALA A 59 16.93 3.18 5.17
N ASP A 60 15.71 3.66 5.48
CA ASP A 60 15.36 4.14 6.81
C ASP A 60 15.01 2.99 7.77
N PRO A 61 15.83 2.66 8.78
CA PRO A 61 15.60 1.52 9.67
C PRO A 61 14.30 1.60 10.48
N ALA A 62 13.62 2.76 10.55
CA ALA A 62 12.35 2.92 11.23
C ALA A 62 11.15 2.35 10.45
N MET A 63 11.32 1.97 9.17
CA MET A 63 10.22 1.48 8.34
C MET A 63 9.95 -0.02 8.57
N LYS A 64 8.68 -0.35 8.79
CA LYS A 64 8.13 -1.71 8.77
C LYS A 64 7.80 -2.16 7.35
N ALA A 65 7.20 -1.26 6.57
CA ALA A 65 6.84 -1.54 5.18
C ALA A 65 6.81 -0.23 4.39
N VAL A 66 7.07 -0.33 3.09
CA VAL A 66 7.06 0.79 2.17
C VAL A 66 6.27 0.37 0.93
N PHE A 67 5.29 1.17 0.54
CA PHE A 67 4.45 0.93 -0.63
C PHE A 67 4.55 2.12 -1.57
N CYS A 68 4.72 1.86 -2.86
CA CYS A 68 4.65 2.84 -3.94
C CYS A 68 3.57 2.37 -4.91
N PHE A 69 2.57 3.21 -5.15
CA PHE A 69 1.42 2.87 -5.97
C PHE A 69 0.98 4.05 -6.82
N ASP A 70 0.37 3.72 -7.93
CA ASP A 70 -0.45 4.59 -8.75
C ASP A 70 -1.90 4.43 -8.29
N HIS A 71 -2.48 5.44 -7.62
CA HIS A 71 -3.86 5.31 -7.13
C HIS A 71 -4.91 5.63 -8.20
N ILE A 72 -4.49 6.02 -9.40
CA ILE A 72 -5.38 6.29 -10.51
C ILE A 72 -5.59 5.03 -11.34
N ASP A 73 -4.51 4.35 -11.70
CA ASP A 73 -4.58 3.07 -12.38
C ASP A 73 -4.70 1.88 -11.40
N ILE A 74 -4.80 2.17 -10.10
CA ILE A 74 -4.92 1.19 -9.01
C ILE A 74 -3.80 0.12 -9.15
N GLU A 75 -2.59 0.59 -9.43
CA GLU A 75 -1.41 -0.24 -9.71
C GLU A 75 -0.43 -0.15 -8.53
N MET A 76 0.03 -1.29 -8.03
CA MET A 76 1.16 -1.33 -7.10
C MET A 76 2.46 -1.29 -7.91
N LEU A 77 3.22 -0.20 -7.78
CA LEU A 77 4.47 0.00 -8.54
C LEU A 77 5.65 -0.72 -7.88
N ALA A 78 5.73 -0.66 -6.56
CA ALA A 78 6.73 -1.36 -5.76
C ALA A 78 6.24 -1.50 -4.31
N PHE A 79 6.65 -2.56 -3.64
CA PHE A 79 6.41 -2.72 -2.21
C PHE A 79 7.54 -3.52 -1.58
N ASP A 80 7.84 -3.17 -0.34
CA ASP A 80 8.78 -3.93 0.49
C ASP A 80 8.23 -4.04 1.89
N PHE A 81 8.23 -5.26 2.42
CA PHE A 81 7.97 -5.52 3.82
C PHE A 81 9.29 -5.83 4.48
N ARG A 82 9.70 -5.00 5.43
CA ARG A 82 10.83 -5.37 6.24
C ARG A 82 10.35 -6.38 7.27
N PRO A 83 10.98 -7.56 7.34
CA PRO A 83 10.84 -8.37 8.53
C PRO A 83 11.35 -7.49 9.67
N ALA A 84 10.43 -7.04 10.52
CA ALA A 84 10.70 -6.16 11.66
C ALA A 84 11.49 -6.92 12.74
N GLY A 85 12.63 -7.53 12.36
CA GLY A 85 13.26 -8.62 13.09
C GLY A 85 12.35 -9.84 13.28
N ARG A 86 11.23 -9.92 12.56
CA ARG A 86 10.19 -10.93 12.77
C ARG A 86 10.09 -11.88 11.58
N SER A 87 10.07 -13.18 11.86
CA SER A 87 9.82 -14.21 10.86
C SER A 87 8.36 -14.21 10.41
N TYR A 88 8.08 -14.86 9.27
CA TYR A 88 6.73 -15.07 8.75
C TYR A 88 5.80 -15.69 9.80
N GLU A 89 6.31 -16.65 10.56
CA GLU A 89 5.63 -17.40 11.61
C GLU A 89 5.23 -16.49 12.76
N GLN A 90 6.09 -15.54 13.14
CA GLN A 90 5.78 -14.55 14.17
C GLN A 90 4.68 -13.60 13.69
N ILE A 91 4.73 -13.17 12.42
CA ILE A 91 3.69 -12.32 11.81
C ILE A 91 2.34 -13.05 11.74
N LYS A 92 2.36 -14.34 11.40
CA LYS A 92 1.16 -15.18 11.35
C LYS A 92 0.53 -15.32 12.74
N ALA A 93 1.32 -15.66 13.75
CA ALA A 93 0.85 -15.82 15.12
C ALA A 93 0.24 -14.51 15.69
N ASP A 94 0.89 -13.37 15.43
CA ASP A 94 0.38 -12.06 15.85
C ASP A 94 -0.97 -11.74 15.18
N SER A 95 -1.11 -12.09 13.89
CA SER A 95 -2.34 -11.89 13.12
C SER A 95 -3.48 -12.76 13.64
N GLU A 96 -3.23 -14.04 13.91
CA GLU A 96 -4.21 -14.97 14.47
C GLU A 96 -4.68 -14.50 15.86
N ALA A 97 -3.75 -14.13 16.74
CA ALA A 97 -4.08 -13.60 18.06
C ALA A 97 -4.85 -12.27 18.03
N ALA A 98 -4.69 -11.46 16.96
CA ALA A 98 -5.46 -10.23 16.77
C ALA A 98 -6.89 -10.55 16.30
N ILE A 99 -7.05 -11.52 15.40
CA ILE A 99 -8.35 -12.00 14.93
C ILE A 99 -9.16 -12.56 16.10
N ASP A 100 -8.56 -13.42 16.94
CA ASP A 100 -9.22 -13.98 18.11
C ASP A 100 -9.72 -12.90 19.07
N ARG A 101 -8.92 -11.84 19.27
CA ARG A 101 -9.32 -10.67 20.09
C ARG A 101 -10.49 -9.90 19.49
N ILE A 102 -10.54 -9.75 18.17
CA ILE A 102 -11.66 -9.09 17.49
C ILE A 102 -12.93 -9.92 17.61
N LEU A 103 -12.83 -11.23 17.40
CA LEU A 103 -13.97 -12.15 17.49
C LEU A 103 -14.51 -12.24 18.93
N ALA A 104 -13.63 -12.30 19.93
CA ALA A 104 -14.04 -12.25 21.33
C ALA A 104 -14.67 -10.91 21.73
N TRP A 105 -14.33 -9.81 21.04
CA TRP A 105 -14.95 -8.49 21.28
C TRP A 105 -16.34 -8.36 20.65
N THR A 106 -16.67 -9.17 19.64
CA THR A 106 -18.00 -9.17 18.99
C THR A 106 -19.04 -10.06 19.67
N ASP A 107 -18.65 -10.80 20.71
CA ASP A 107 -19.53 -11.69 21.48
C ASP A 107 -20.05 -11.06 22.81
N ASP A 108 -19.71 -9.79 23.08
CA ASP A 108 -20.30 -8.91 24.14
C ASP A 108 -21.29 -7.89 23.53
#